data_AF-A0A8N5F1B2-F1
#
_entry.id   AF-A0A8N5F1B2-F1
#
_cell.length_a   1.000
_cell.length_b   1.000
_cell.length_c   1.000
_cell.angle_alpha   90.00
_cell.angle_beta   90.00
_cell.angle_gamma   90.00
#
_symmetry.space_group_name_H-M   'P 1'
#
loop_
_entity.id
_entity.type
_entity.pdbx_description
1 polymer ?
#
loop_
_entity_poly.entity_id
_entity_poly.type
_entity_poly.pdbx_seq_one_letter_code
_entity_poly.pdbx_strand_id
1 'polypeptide(L)'
;MAVLEIQTNGDTRVSEEAIARARHSLDDPNMREFILSCLTLNPDRRPSANSLLFHRVLFEVHSLKLLAAHCFINHQYLMPENVVEEKIKELDLNMVMAEIRREGRPGVQWRYSEVSFLELDKFLEDVRNGIYPLMNFAASRPHALPRALSQPQEDPQKAKTPTPEPFDVETRKVVQMQCNMELNEDKSQWHLTLLLILEDKLHRQLSYDLLPTDNSKDLATELVHYGFIHEDDCEKLAAFLESAFHKHRSQAL
;
A
#
# COMPACT_ATOMS: atom_id res chain seq x y z
N MET A 1 6.09 -13.90 17.80
CA MET A 1 4.89 -14.55 17.21
C MET A 1 4.18 -15.29 18.33
N ALA A 2 2.98 -14.87 18.72
CA ALA A 2 2.22 -15.58 19.75
C ALA A 2 1.49 -16.77 19.13
N VAL A 3 1.73 -17.97 19.67
CA VAL A 3 1.07 -19.19 19.22
C VAL A 3 0.14 -19.67 20.32
N LEU A 4 -1.16 -19.63 20.04
CA LEU A 4 -2.16 -20.35 20.80
C LEU A 4 -2.34 -21.71 20.13
N GLU A 5 -1.88 -22.77 20.78
CA GLU A 5 -2.10 -24.14 20.32
C GLU A 5 -3.59 -24.48 20.48
N ILE A 6 -4.33 -24.44 19.37
CA ILE A 6 -5.72 -24.89 19.33
C ILE A 6 -5.68 -26.42 19.19
N GLN A 7 -6.13 -27.13 20.23
CA GLN A 7 -6.18 -28.59 20.19
C GLN A 7 -7.20 -29.04 19.15
N THR A 8 -6.79 -29.92 18.24
CA THR A 8 -7.62 -30.45 17.13
C THR A 8 -8.60 -31.54 17.59
N ASN A 9 -8.59 -31.90 18.88
CA ASN A 9 -9.26 -33.09 19.42
C ASN A 9 -10.75 -32.88 19.75
N GLY A 10 -11.40 -31.87 19.19
CA GLY A 10 -12.84 -31.62 19.38
C GLY A 10 -13.22 -30.91 20.69
N ASP A 11 -12.26 -30.63 21.57
CA ASP A 11 -12.47 -29.76 22.74
C ASP A 11 -12.11 -28.32 22.35
N THR A 12 -13.12 -27.51 22.03
CA THR A 12 -12.96 -26.13 21.53
C THR A 12 -12.65 -25.11 22.63
N ARG A 13 -12.36 -25.56 23.86
CA ARG A 13 -12.14 -24.68 25.01
C ARG A 13 -10.67 -24.31 25.16
N VAL A 14 -10.38 -23.01 25.15
CA VAL A 14 -9.05 -22.47 25.41
C VAL A 14 -8.80 -22.45 26.92
N SER A 15 -7.72 -23.08 27.39
CA SER A 15 -7.39 -23.12 28.83
C SER A 15 -6.76 -21.81 29.31
N GLU A 16 -6.89 -21.52 30.61
CA GLU A 16 -6.30 -20.31 31.21
C GLU A 16 -4.77 -20.31 31.13
N GLU A 17 -4.16 -21.50 31.23
CA GLU A 17 -2.71 -21.68 31.06
C GLU A 17 -2.27 -21.41 29.62
N ALA A 18 -3.09 -21.76 28.62
CA ALA A 18 -2.80 -21.45 27.22
C ALA A 18 -2.82 -19.93 26.98
N ILE A 19 -3.78 -19.21 27.56
CA ILE A 19 -3.83 -17.74 27.53
C ILE A 19 -2.61 -17.13 28.23
N ALA A 20 -2.23 -17.66 29.40
CA ALA A 20 -1.06 -17.18 30.13
C ALA A 20 0.25 -17.39 29.35
N ARG A 21 0.42 -18.54 28.69
CA ARG A 21 1.57 -18.79 27.80
C ARG A 21 1.58 -17.83 26.61
N ALA A 22 0.44 -17.64 25.95
CA ALA A 22 0.31 -16.71 24.83
C ALA A 22 0.65 -15.27 25.23
N ARG A 23 0.23 -14.82 26.43
CA ARG A 23 0.60 -13.51 26.99
C ARG A 23 2.11 -13.32 27.08
N HIS A 24 2.85 -14.34 27.51
CA HIS A 24 4.31 -14.27 27.66
C HIS A 24 5.05 -14.34 26.32
N SER A 25 4.40 -14.84 25.26
CA SER A 25 4.95 -14.89 23.89
C SER A 25 4.75 -13.61 23.06
N LEU A 26 4.04 -12.62 23.62
CA LEU A 26 3.81 -11.32 22.97
C LEU A 26 4.91 -10.33 23.39
N ASP A 27 5.79 -9.99 22.45
CA ASP A 27 6.91 -9.07 22.67
C ASP A 27 6.48 -7.60 22.76
N ASP A 28 5.54 -7.17 21.90
CA ASP A 28 5.04 -5.80 21.88
C ASP A 28 4.04 -5.55 23.03
N PRO A 29 4.31 -4.60 23.94
CA PRO A 29 3.40 -4.27 25.04
C PRO A 29 2.00 -3.82 24.60
N ASN A 30 1.89 -3.10 23.47
CA ASN A 30 0.59 -2.61 22.99
C ASN A 30 -0.26 -3.75 22.42
N MET A 31 0.34 -4.64 21.62
CA MET A 31 -0.31 -5.85 21.11
C MET A 31 -0.75 -6.77 22.25
N ARG A 32 0.08 -6.90 23.29
CA ARG A 32 -0.26 -7.65 24.50
C ARG A 32 -1.46 -7.05 25.23
N GLU A 33 -1.48 -5.74 25.44
CA GLU A 33 -2.61 -5.04 26.05
C GLU A 33 -3.90 -5.21 25.22
N PHE A 34 -3.82 -5.04 23.90
CA PHE A 34 -4.95 -5.18 22.98
C PHE A 34 -5.60 -6.56 23.06
N ILE A 35 -4.79 -7.62 22.90
CA ILE A 35 -5.28 -9.00 22.89
C ILE A 35 -5.86 -9.37 24.27
N LEU A 36 -5.18 -9.02 25.36
CA LEU A 36 -5.67 -9.32 26.70
C LEU A 36 -6.97 -8.58 27.03
N SER A 37 -7.14 -7.35 26.54
CA SER A 37 -8.38 -6.60 26.73
C SER A 37 -9.57 -7.33 26.08
N CYS A 38 -9.38 -7.90 24.89
CA CYS A 38 -10.37 -8.73 24.21
C CYS A 38 -10.69 -10.05 24.95
N LEU A 39 -9.70 -10.60 25.68
CA LEU A 39 -9.82 -11.86 26.43
C LEU A 39 -10.31 -11.69 27.88
N THR A 40 -10.68 -10.47 28.30
CA THR A 40 -11.15 -10.20 29.67
C THR A 40 -12.31 -11.12 30.05
N LEU A 41 -12.22 -11.82 31.20
CA LEU A 41 -13.21 -12.82 31.60
C LEU A 41 -14.63 -12.22 31.69
N ASN A 42 -14.75 -11.04 32.30
CA ASN A 42 -16.01 -10.31 32.40
C ASN A 42 -16.37 -9.67 31.03
N PRO A 43 -17.48 -10.07 30.38
CA PRO A 43 -17.91 -9.52 29.10
C PRO A 43 -18.16 -8.01 29.13
N ASP A 44 -18.72 -7.48 30.23
CA ASP A 44 -19.07 -6.05 30.35
C ASP A 44 -17.84 -5.16 30.45
N ARG A 45 -16.67 -5.73 30.74
CA ARG A 45 -15.39 -5.02 30.79
C ARG A 45 -14.60 -5.11 29.49
N ARG A 46 -15.05 -5.90 28.51
CA ARG A 46 -14.39 -6.00 27.22
C ARG A 46 -14.64 -4.71 26.42
N PRO A 47 -13.62 -4.15 25.76
CA PRO A 47 -13.80 -3.00 24.89
C PRO A 47 -14.71 -3.35 23.70
N SER A 48 -15.48 -2.37 23.25
CA SER A 48 -16.29 -2.50 22.03
C SER A 48 -15.41 -2.54 20.78
N ALA A 49 -15.95 -3.05 19.67
CA ALA A 49 -15.26 -3.03 18.39
C ALA A 49 -14.82 -1.61 17.98
N ASN A 50 -15.68 -0.61 18.20
CA ASN A 50 -15.35 0.79 17.97
C ASN A 50 -14.16 1.24 18.84
N SER A 51 -14.17 0.92 20.14
CA SER A 51 -13.05 1.24 21.05
C SER A 51 -11.74 0.57 20.62
N LEU A 52 -11.80 -0.67 20.13
CA LEU A 52 -10.62 -1.41 19.66
C LEU A 52 -10.01 -0.77 18.40
N LEU A 53 -10.82 -0.22 17.49
CA LEU A 53 -10.34 0.48 16.29
C LEU A 53 -9.46 1.69 16.63
N PHE A 54 -9.66 2.30 17.81
CA PHE A 54 -8.84 3.42 18.30
C PHE A 54 -7.70 2.98 19.23
N HIS A 55 -7.52 1.68 19.45
CA HIS A 55 -6.40 1.18 20.23
C HIS A 55 -5.08 1.44 19.49
N ARG A 56 -4.01 1.79 20.22
CA ARG A 56 -2.71 2.23 19.66
C ARG A 56 -2.06 1.25 18.67
N VAL A 57 -2.42 -0.03 18.76
CA VAL A 57 -1.91 -1.09 17.87
C VAL A 57 -2.60 -1.10 16.49
N LEU A 58 -3.84 -0.60 16.40
CA LEU A 58 -4.61 -0.50 15.16
C LEU A 58 -4.66 0.95 14.65
N PHE A 59 -4.70 1.90 15.58
CA PHE A 59 -4.80 3.31 15.30
C PHE A 59 -3.42 3.96 15.31
N GLU A 60 -2.72 3.82 14.20
CA GLU A 60 -1.48 4.55 13.98
C GLU A 60 -1.78 6.00 13.59
N VAL A 61 -1.50 6.91 14.52
CA VAL A 61 -1.46 8.35 14.22
C VAL A 61 -0.06 8.68 13.75
N HIS A 62 0.07 9.02 12.47
CA HIS A 62 1.33 9.48 11.91
C HIS A 62 1.80 10.72 12.67
N SER A 63 3.09 10.80 12.95
CA SER A 63 3.65 11.96 13.65
C SER A 63 3.34 13.26 12.88
N LEU A 64 3.11 14.36 13.60
CA LEU A 64 2.92 15.67 12.99
C LEU A 64 4.08 16.05 12.05
N LYS A 65 5.31 15.66 12.44
CA LYS A 65 6.51 15.81 11.62
C LYS A 65 6.37 15.12 10.25
N LEU A 66 5.91 13.87 10.23
CA LEU A 66 5.71 13.12 8.99
C LEU A 66 4.57 13.71 8.15
N LEU A 67 3.46 14.06 8.79
CA LEU A 67 2.32 14.71 8.13
C LEU A 67 2.74 16.05 7.48
N ALA A 68 3.52 16.86 8.19
CA ALA A 68 4.04 18.12 7.71
C ALA A 68 5.01 17.93 6.52
N ALA A 69 5.88 16.92 6.57
CA ALA A 69 6.79 16.61 5.46
C ALA A 69 6.03 16.22 4.18
N HIS A 70 5.02 15.36 4.28
CA HIS A 70 4.16 15.01 3.14
C HIS A 70 3.43 16.24 2.58
N CYS A 71 2.89 17.10 3.46
CA CYS A 71 2.27 18.35 3.03
C CYS A 71 3.26 19.27 2.30
N PHE A 72 4.47 19.42 2.84
CA PHE A 72 5.54 20.23 2.26
C PHE A 72 5.95 19.74 0.88
N ILE A 73 6.22 18.44 0.72
CA ILE A 73 6.63 17.83 -0.55
C ILE A 73 5.53 18.00 -1.61
N ASN A 74 4.26 17.75 -1.24
CA ASN A 74 3.12 17.86 -2.16
C ASN A 74 2.89 19.28 -2.67
N HIS A 75 3.33 20.30 -1.93
CA HIS A 75 3.15 21.72 -2.28
C HIS A 75 4.48 22.41 -2.58
N GLN A 76 5.57 21.67 -2.79
CA GLN A 76 6.91 22.24 -2.98
C GLN A 76 6.96 23.23 -4.15
N TYR A 77 6.20 22.97 -5.22
CA TYR A 77 6.11 23.85 -6.40
C TYR A 77 5.55 25.26 -6.12
N LEU A 78 4.92 25.48 -4.96
CA LEU A 78 4.41 26.80 -4.55
C LEU A 78 5.46 27.62 -3.79
N MET A 79 6.60 27.02 -3.45
CA MET A 79 7.60 27.61 -2.56
C MET A 79 8.92 27.83 -3.29
N PRO A 80 9.72 28.85 -2.93
CA PRO A 80 11.08 29.02 -3.44
C PRO A 80 11.98 27.82 -3.10
N GLU A 81 12.87 27.41 -4.01
CA GLU A 81 13.80 26.28 -3.81
C GLU A 81 14.60 26.35 -2.49
N ASN A 82 15.00 27.55 -2.07
CA ASN A 82 15.86 27.79 -0.91
C ASN A 82 15.10 28.10 0.39
N VAL A 83 13.76 28.00 0.40
CA VAL A 83 12.92 28.38 1.54
C VAL A 83 13.33 27.68 2.84
N VAL A 84 13.75 26.42 2.76
CA VAL A 84 14.13 25.63 3.93
C VAL A 84 15.45 26.13 4.51
N GLU A 85 16.45 26.34 3.65
CA GLU A 85 17.76 26.83 4.06
C GLU A 85 17.68 28.23 4.68
N GLU A 86 16.89 29.12 4.09
CA GLU A 86 16.69 30.47 4.62
C GLU A 86 16.04 30.44 6.01
N LYS A 87 14.99 29.62 6.17
CA LYS A 87 14.29 29.48 7.45
C LYS A 87 15.14 28.86 8.56
N ILE A 88 16.02 27.92 8.21
CA ILE A 88 16.97 27.34 9.17
C ILE A 88 18.01 28.38 9.60
N LYS A 89 18.52 29.20 8.67
CA LYS A 89 19.50 30.25 8.97
C LYS A 89 18.94 31.35 9.88
N GLU A 90 17.65 31.65 9.75
CA GLU A 90 16.93 32.64 10.57
C GLU A 90 16.52 32.10 11.96
N LEU A 91 16.72 30.81 12.24
CA LEU A 91 16.21 30.17 13.45
C LEU A 91 17.05 30.53 14.69
N ASP A 92 16.45 31.23 15.65
CA ASP A 92 17.06 31.46 16.96
C ASP A 92 16.96 30.20 17.84
N LEU A 93 18.13 29.59 18.13
CA LEU A 93 18.24 28.39 18.95
C LEU A 93 17.81 28.60 20.42
N ASN A 94 17.76 29.86 20.88
CA ASN A 94 17.26 30.18 22.22
C ASN A 94 15.76 30.43 22.26
N MET A 95 15.09 30.47 21.10
CA MET A 95 13.64 30.63 21.03
C MET A 95 12.95 29.43 21.67
N VAL A 96 11.90 29.70 22.46
CA VAL A 96 11.06 28.67 23.06
C VAL A 96 10.23 28.02 21.96
N MET A 97 10.45 26.73 21.72
CA MET A 97 9.72 25.91 20.76
C MET A 97 8.37 25.46 21.33
N ALA A 98 8.34 25.10 22.62
CA ALA A 98 7.13 24.67 23.31
C ALA A 98 7.18 25.03 24.80
N GLU A 99 6.02 25.35 25.38
CA GLU A 99 5.84 25.60 26.81
C GLU A 99 4.61 24.86 27.34
N ILE A 100 4.76 24.18 28.48
CA ILE A 100 3.63 23.65 29.26
C ILE A 100 3.48 24.48 30.53
N ARG A 101 2.41 25.27 30.60
CA ARG A 101 2.06 26.08 31.77
C ARG A 101 1.23 25.26 32.75
N ARG A 102 1.50 25.39 34.05
CA ARG A 102 0.74 24.71 35.12
C ARG A 102 0.44 25.71 36.23
N GLU A 103 -0.77 25.65 36.78
CA GLU A 103 -1.11 26.48 37.94
C GLU A 103 -0.26 26.10 39.15
N GLY A 104 0.31 27.11 39.81
CA GLY A 104 1.11 26.94 41.04
C GLY A 104 2.50 26.33 40.85
N ARG A 105 2.99 26.15 39.62
CA ARG A 105 4.35 25.67 39.33
C ARG A 105 5.00 26.46 38.19
N PRO A 106 6.33 26.63 38.18
CA PRO A 106 7.01 27.18 37.01
C PRO A 106 6.73 26.30 35.78
N GLY A 107 6.45 26.95 34.64
CA GLY A 107 6.22 26.26 33.37
C GLY A 107 7.46 25.51 32.91
N VAL A 108 7.26 24.40 32.21
CA VAL A 108 8.36 23.66 31.56
C VAL A 108 8.47 24.17 30.13
N GLN A 109 9.65 24.65 29.76
CA GLN A 109 9.94 25.20 28.44
C GLN A 109 10.98 24.32 27.75
N TRP A 110 10.84 24.20 26.43
CA TRP A 110 11.82 23.58 25.55
C TRP A 110 12.23 24.59 24.50
N ARG A 111 13.54 24.89 24.43
CA ARG A 111 14.13 25.73 23.38
C ARG A 111 14.58 24.90 22.19
N TYR A 112 14.75 25.51 21.04
CA TYR A 112 15.28 24.83 19.85
C TYR A 112 16.65 24.18 20.08
N SER A 113 17.50 24.78 20.91
CA SER A 113 18.80 24.21 21.33
C SER A 113 18.69 22.95 22.20
N GLU A 114 17.54 22.72 22.84
CA GLU A 114 17.30 21.59 23.75
C GLU A 114 16.64 20.41 23.03
N VAL A 115 16.27 20.57 21.77
CA VAL A 115 15.68 19.55 20.92
C VAL A 115 16.74 19.00 19.98
N SER A 116 16.77 17.68 19.81
CA SER A 116 17.70 17.00 18.90
C SER A 116 17.57 17.55 17.48
N PHE A 117 18.72 17.91 16.88
CA PHE A 117 18.77 18.36 15.49
C PHE A 117 18.22 17.28 14.55
N LEU A 118 17.30 17.67 13.68
CA LEU A 118 16.78 16.83 12.63
C LEU A 118 17.54 17.12 11.34
N GLU A 119 18.16 16.10 10.74
CA GLU A 119 18.65 16.16 9.34
C GLU A 119 17.45 16.31 8.40
N LEU A 120 16.94 17.53 8.27
CA LEU A 120 15.67 17.80 7.59
C LEU A 120 15.74 17.41 6.11
N ASP A 121 16.85 17.70 5.42
CA ASP A 121 17.01 17.39 4.01
C ASP A 121 16.95 15.89 3.76
N LYS A 122 17.71 15.11 4.52
CA LYS A 122 17.68 13.65 4.47
C LYS A 122 16.28 13.11 4.80
N PHE A 123 15.64 13.65 5.83
CA PHE A 123 14.31 13.22 6.21
C PHE A 123 13.26 13.50 5.12
N LEU A 124 13.30 14.68 4.50
CA LEU A 124 12.42 15.02 3.39
C LEU A 124 12.68 14.13 2.17
N GLU A 125 13.93 13.81 1.89
CA GLU A 125 14.31 12.90 0.81
C GLU A 125 13.85 11.46 1.08
N ASP A 126 14.01 10.96 2.31
CA ASP A 126 13.49 9.65 2.71
C ASP A 126 11.95 9.58 2.57
N VAL A 127 11.25 10.68 2.92
CA VAL A 127 9.79 10.78 2.75
C VAL A 127 9.41 10.81 1.26
N ARG A 128 10.12 11.59 0.44
CA ARG A 128 9.93 11.65 -1.03
C ARG A 128 10.13 10.26 -1.66
N ASN A 129 11.12 9.51 -1.19
CA ASN A 129 11.42 8.15 -1.64
C ASN A 129 10.49 7.08 -1.05
N GLY A 130 9.49 7.47 -0.25
CA GLY A 130 8.46 6.57 0.25
C GLY A 130 8.90 5.67 1.41
N ILE A 131 10.04 5.95 2.05
CA ILE A 131 10.52 5.20 3.23
C ILE A 131 9.55 5.38 4.41
N TYR A 132 8.87 6.53 4.47
CA TYR A 132 7.88 6.86 5.49
C TYR A 132 6.48 7.11 4.87
N PRO A 133 5.72 6.04 4.55
CA PRO A 133 4.39 6.19 3.94
C PRO A 133 3.33 6.67 4.95
N LEU A 134 2.32 7.41 4.48
CA LEU A 134 1.09 7.66 5.24
C LEU A 134 0.11 6.49 5.04
N MET A 135 0.13 5.52 5.94
CA MET A 135 -0.65 4.27 5.82
C MET A 135 -2.17 4.47 6.00
N ASN A 136 -2.61 5.58 6.63
CA ASN A 136 -4.03 5.84 6.96
C ASN A 136 -4.69 6.97 6.14
N PHE A 137 -3.95 7.67 5.28
CA PHE A 137 -4.46 8.82 4.50
C PHE A 137 -4.22 8.67 2.99
N ALA A 138 -3.91 7.47 2.50
CA ALA A 138 -3.70 7.26 1.09
C ALA A 138 -4.99 7.59 0.31
N ALA A 139 -4.98 8.70 -0.42
CA ALA A 139 -5.67 8.74 -1.69
C ALA A 139 -5.09 7.58 -2.52
N SER A 140 -5.88 6.52 -2.66
CA SER A 140 -5.63 5.34 -3.50
C SER A 140 -4.21 4.75 -3.44
N ARG A 141 -4.02 3.69 -2.65
CA ARG A 141 -3.10 2.63 -3.09
C ARG A 141 -3.88 1.68 -4.00
N PRO A 142 -3.54 1.53 -5.29
CA PRO A 142 -3.98 0.39 -6.07
C PRO A 142 -3.08 -0.79 -5.71
N HIS A 143 -3.32 -1.40 -4.54
CA HIS A 143 -2.91 -2.78 -4.28
C HIS A 143 -3.98 -3.41 -3.38
N ALA A 144 -5.08 -3.81 -4.02
CA ALA A 144 -5.95 -4.81 -3.45
C ALA A 144 -5.16 -6.12 -3.35
N LEU A 145 -4.55 -6.37 -2.20
CA LEU A 145 -4.33 -7.76 -1.79
C LEU A 145 -5.74 -8.35 -1.58
N PRO A 146 -6.11 -9.44 -2.24
CA PRO A 146 -7.37 -10.09 -1.96
C PRO A 146 -7.34 -10.56 -0.51
N ARG A 147 -8.09 -9.89 0.37
CA ARG A 147 -8.45 -10.49 1.66
C ARG A 147 -9.31 -11.70 1.33
N ALA A 148 -8.73 -12.89 1.42
CA ALA A 148 -9.49 -14.12 1.54
C ALA A 148 -10.35 -14.01 2.80
N LEU A 149 -11.63 -13.64 2.63
CA LEU A 149 -12.64 -13.75 3.67
C LEU A 149 -12.87 -15.23 3.94
N SER A 150 -12.76 -15.58 5.21
CA SER A 150 -12.96 -16.90 5.79
C SER A 150 -14.29 -17.50 5.32
N GLN A 151 -14.26 -18.72 4.77
CA GLN A 151 -15.43 -19.54 4.51
C GLN A 151 -16.22 -19.79 5.82
N PRO A 152 -17.55 -19.60 5.86
CA PRO A 152 -18.40 -20.33 6.78
C PRO A 152 -18.52 -21.79 6.28
N GLN A 153 -18.49 -22.75 7.21
CA GLN A 153 -18.58 -24.20 6.92
C GLN A 153 -19.67 -24.52 5.89
N GLU A 154 -19.26 -25.20 4.81
CA GLU A 154 -20.15 -25.69 3.77
C GLU A 154 -20.96 -26.91 4.25
N ASP A 155 -22.28 -26.84 4.07
CA ASP A 155 -23.14 -28.01 3.92
C ASP A 155 -22.91 -28.60 2.51
N PRO A 156 -22.69 -29.93 2.33
CA PRO A 156 -22.10 -30.47 1.09
C PRO A 156 -23.05 -30.65 -0.10
N GLN A 157 -24.12 -29.86 -0.24
CA GLN A 157 -25.10 -30.06 -1.32
C GLN A 157 -25.71 -28.76 -1.86
N LYS A 158 -24.94 -27.97 -2.62
CA LYS A 158 -25.42 -27.26 -3.83
C LYS A 158 -24.28 -26.44 -4.44
N ALA A 159 -23.62 -27.02 -5.44
CA ALA A 159 -22.83 -26.26 -6.39
C ALA A 159 -23.74 -25.27 -7.13
N LYS A 160 -23.55 -23.97 -6.88
CA LYS A 160 -23.98 -22.90 -7.77
C LYS A 160 -22.74 -22.06 -8.10
N THR A 161 -22.47 -22.00 -9.40
CA THR A 161 -21.48 -21.16 -10.07
C THR A 161 -21.33 -19.78 -9.43
N PRO A 162 -20.09 -19.32 -9.13
CA PRO A 162 -19.87 -17.96 -8.67
C PRO A 162 -20.27 -17.01 -9.81
N THR A 163 -21.14 -16.05 -9.50
CA THR A 163 -21.45 -14.96 -10.42
C THR A 163 -20.22 -14.05 -10.43
N PRO A 164 -19.51 -13.85 -11.57
CA PRO A 164 -18.37 -12.96 -11.60
C PRO A 164 -18.85 -11.54 -11.28
N GLU A 165 -18.15 -10.86 -10.38
CA GLU A 165 -18.29 -9.40 -10.25
C GLU A 165 -18.03 -8.78 -11.64
N PRO A 166 -18.88 -7.85 -12.11
CA PRO A 166 -18.70 -7.26 -13.42
C PRO A 166 -17.39 -6.47 -13.45
N PHE A 167 -16.44 -6.90 -14.28
CA PHE A 167 -15.25 -6.12 -14.59
C PHE A 167 -15.69 -4.80 -15.22
N ASP A 168 -15.13 -3.68 -14.76
CA ASP A 168 -15.35 -2.38 -15.38
C ASP A 168 -14.82 -2.44 -16.82
N VAL A 169 -15.74 -2.29 -17.78
CA VAL A 169 -15.42 -2.32 -19.21
C VAL A 169 -14.80 -0.98 -19.61
N GLU A 170 -13.68 -1.01 -20.33
CA GLU A 170 -13.07 0.21 -20.87
C GLU A 170 -13.87 0.72 -22.06
N THR A 171 -14.44 1.91 -21.91
CA THR A 171 -15.28 2.52 -22.96
C THR A 171 -14.49 3.41 -23.91
N ARG A 172 -13.22 3.73 -23.61
CA ARG A 172 -12.40 4.63 -24.42
C ARG A 172 -11.61 3.87 -25.47
N LYS A 173 -11.63 4.36 -26.71
CA LYS A 173 -10.87 3.77 -27.81
C LYS A 173 -9.40 4.16 -27.78
N VAL A 174 -8.55 3.25 -28.24
CA VAL A 174 -7.12 3.48 -28.41
C VAL A 174 -6.87 4.28 -29.69
N VAL A 175 -6.26 5.46 -29.56
CA VAL A 175 -5.88 6.32 -30.70
C VAL A 175 -4.45 6.09 -31.16
N GLN A 176 -3.56 5.65 -30.27
CA GLN A 176 -2.17 5.38 -30.59
C GLN A 176 -1.62 4.22 -29.76
N MET A 177 -0.82 3.38 -30.40
CA MET A 177 -0.13 2.25 -29.79
C MET A 177 1.37 2.37 -30.05
N GLN A 178 2.18 2.14 -29.03
CA GLN A 178 3.62 1.97 -29.13
C GLN A 178 4.05 0.75 -28.33
N CYS A 179 4.97 -0.03 -28.87
CA CYS A 179 5.47 -1.24 -28.25
C CYS A 179 6.99 -1.22 -28.30
N ASN A 180 7.62 -1.50 -27.15
CA ASN A 180 9.04 -1.76 -27.02
C ASN A 180 9.23 -3.16 -26.45
N MET A 181 10.26 -3.86 -26.94
CA MET A 181 10.61 -5.19 -26.45
C MET A 181 12.11 -5.24 -26.19
N GLU A 182 12.46 -5.57 -24.96
CA GLU A 182 13.85 -5.68 -24.50
C GLU A 182 14.08 -7.08 -23.96
N LEU A 183 15.29 -7.60 -24.12
CA LEU A 183 15.66 -8.87 -23.52
C LEU A 183 16.15 -8.59 -22.10
N ASN A 184 15.66 -9.35 -21.12
CA ASN A 184 16.09 -9.20 -19.72
C ASN A 184 17.62 -9.45 -19.59
N GLU A 185 18.25 -9.02 -18.49
CA GLU A 185 19.70 -9.09 -18.25
C GLU A 185 20.27 -10.50 -18.47
N ASP A 186 19.53 -11.52 -18.03
CA ASP A 186 19.89 -12.94 -18.19
C ASP A 186 19.63 -13.50 -19.60
N LYS A 187 19.12 -12.68 -20.52
CA LYS A 187 18.76 -13.01 -21.91
C LYS A 187 17.76 -14.16 -22.05
N SER A 188 17.05 -14.49 -20.99
CA SER A 188 16.16 -15.65 -20.89
C SER A 188 14.71 -15.32 -21.26
N GLN A 189 14.32 -14.04 -21.19
CA GLN A 189 12.93 -13.61 -21.36
C GLN A 189 12.84 -12.24 -22.03
N TRP A 190 11.77 -12.03 -22.81
CA TRP A 190 11.45 -10.73 -23.41
C TRP A 190 10.57 -9.91 -22.46
N HIS A 191 11.01 -8.72 -22.12
CA HIS A 191 10.24 -7.71 -21.43
C HIS A 191 9.50 -6.83 -22.47
N LEU A 192 8.18 -6.89 -22.46
CA LEU A 192 7.28 -6.09 -23.28
C LEU A 192 6.91 -4.81 -22.51
N THR A 193 7.03 -3.66 -23.16
CA THR A 193 6.43 -2.40 -22.69
C THR A 193 5.48 -1.87 -23.77
N LEU A 194 4.19 -1.80 -23.44
CA LEU A 194 3.10 -1.34 -24.30
C LEU A 194 2.58 0.00 -23.80
N LEU A 195 2.65 1.03 -24.64
CA LEU A 195 2.07 2.35 -24.38
C LEU A 195 0.84 2.55 -25.27
N LEU A 196 -0.28 2.81 -24.63
CA LEU A 196 -1.57 3.07 -25.24
C LEU A 196 -1.97 4.52 -24.93
N ILE A 197 -2.33 5.27 -25.97
CA ILE A 197 -2.96 6.58 -25.82
C ILE A 197 -4.42 6.41 -26.19
N LEU A 198 -5.31 6.74 -25.26
CA LEU A 198 -6.76 6.69 -25.46
C LEU A 198 -7.30 8.03 -26.01
N GLU A 199 -8.55 8.03 -26.48
CA GLU A 199 -9.19 9.19 -27.11
C GLU A 199 -9.32 10.43 -26.20
N ASP A 200 -9.38 10.23 -24.88
CA ASP A 200 -9.37 11.29 -23.87
C ASP A 200 -7.94 11.78 -23.53
N LYS A 201 -6.94 11.33 -24.28
CA LYS A 201 -5.51 11.53 -24.05
C LYS A 201 -5.00 10.89 -22.77
N LEU A 202 -5.71 9.91 -22.19
CA LEU A 202 -5.14 9.09 -21.14
C LEU A 202 -3.99 8.25 -21.71
N HIS A 203 -2.83 8.35 -21.07
CA HIS A 203 -1.68 7.51 -21.37
C HIS A 203 -1.68 6.32 -20.41
N ARG A 204 -1.68 5.11 -20.97
CA ARG A 204 -1.63 3.85 -20.22
C ARG A 204 -0.40 3.08 -20.65
N GLN A 205 0.53 2.88 -19.72
CA GLN A 205 1.74 2.11 -19.93
C GLN A 205 1.61 0.77 -19.20
N LEU A 206 1.82 -0.33 -19.91
CA LEU A 206 1.75 -1.69 -19.41
C LEU A 206 3.09 -2.37 -19.66
N SER A 207 3.60 -3.06 -18.65
CA SER A 207 4.87 -3.79 -18.71
C SER A 207 4.63 -5.25 -18.35
N TYR A 208 5.23 -6.17 -19.11
CA TYR A 208 4.99 -7.60 -18.96
C TYR A 208 6.18 -8.44 -19.42
N ASP A 209 6.55 -9.46 -18.64
CA ASP A 209 7.57 -10.42 -19.01
C ASP A 209 6.94 -11.59 -19.78
N LEU A 210 7.20 -11.65 -21.08
CA LEU A 210 6.58 -12.62 -21.99
C LEU A 210 7.04 -14.05 -21.71
N LEU A 211 6.11 -14.96 -21.50
CA LEU A 211 6.35 -16.39 -21.45
C LEU A 211 6.48 -16.96 -22.89
N PRO A 212 7.18 -18.09 -23.07
CA PRO A 212 7.31 -18.74 -24.38
C PRO A 212 5.98 -19.18 -25.00
N THR A 213 4.97 -19.42 -24.17
CA THR A 213 3.62 -19.84 -24.55
C THR A 213 2.71 -18.70 -24.96
N ASP A 214 3.10 -17.45 -24.71
CA ASP A 214 2.22 -16.32 -24.92
C ASP A 214 2.06 -16.02 -26.41
N ASN A 215 0.83 -15.67 -26.77
CA ASN A 215 0.48 -15.23 -28.10
C ASN A 215 -0.28 -13.89 -28.04
N SER A 216 -0.20 -13.14 -29.14
CA SER A 216 -0.73 -11.79 -29.24
C SER A 216 -2.25 -11.70 -29.04
N LYS A 217 -3.00 -12.74 -29.45
CA LYS A 217 -4.46 -12.77 -29.37
C LYS A 217 -4.94 -12.95 -27.93
N ASP A 218 -4.34 -13.89 -27.20
CA ASP A 218 -4.70 -14.15 -25.81
C ASP A 218 -4.37 -12.92 -24.95
N LEU A 219 -3.20 -12.31 -25.14
CA LEU A 219 -2.82 -11.08 -24.46
C LEU A 219 -3.81 -9.93 -24.74
N ALA A 220 -4.20 -9.71 -26.01
CA ALA A 220 -5.18 -8.68 -26.33
C ALA A 220 -6.56 -8.96 -25.69
N THR A 221 -6.96 -10.24 -25.65
CA THR A 221 -8.24 -10.66 -25.03
C THR A 221 -8.23 -10.44 -23.53
N GLU A 222 -7.12 -10.74 -22.85
CA GLU A 222 -6.95 -10.45 -21.43
C GLU A 222 -7.01 -8.94 -21.14
N LEU A 223 -6.40 -8.13 -22.00
CA LEU A 223 -6.46 -6.67 -21.84
C LEU A 223 -7.88 -6.11 -22.02
N VAL A 224 -8.72 -6.72 -22.86
CA VAL A 224 -10.17 -6.38 -22.90
C VAL A 224 -10.85 -6.85 -21.61
N HIS A 225 -10.58 -8.10 -21.20
CA HIS A 225 -11.21 -8.71 -20.02
C HIS A 225 -10.99 -7.90 -18.74
N TYR A 226 -9.78 -7.37 -18.56
CA TYR A 226 -9.41 -6.56 -17.39
C TYR A 226 -9.70 -5.07 -17.56
N GLY A 227 -10.38 -4.64 -18.62
CA GLY A 227 -10.73 -3.23 -18.82
C GLY A 227 -9.53 -2.33 -19.12
N PHE A 228 -8.48 -2.87 -19.75
CA PHE A 228 -7.33 -2.10 -20.19
C PHE A 228 -7.46 -1.53 -21.60
N ILE A 229 -8.32 -2.11 -22.44
CA ILE A 229 -8.65 -1.62 -23.78
C ILE A 229 -10.12 -1.87 -24.10
N HIS A 230 -10.66 -1.09 -25.04
CA HIS A 230 -11.99 -1.30 -25.58
C HIS A 230 -12.05 -2.57 -26.44
N GLU A 231 -13.20 -3.26 -26.42
CA GLU A 231 -13.44 -4.51 -27.18
C GLU A 231 -13.15 -4.35 -28.70
N ASP A 232 -13.65 -3.27 -29.33
CA ASP A 232 -13.36 -2.91 -30.73
C ASP A 232 -11.87 -2.77 -31.09
N ASP A 233 -10.97 -2.58 -30.12
CA ASP A 233 -9.54 -2.44 -30.38
C ASP A 233 -8.76 -3.75 -30.18
N CYS A 234 -9.44 -4.83 -29.76
CA CYS A 234 -8.84 -6.15 -29.51
C CYS A 234 -8.10 -6.70 -30.73
N GLU A 235 -8.78 -6.79 -31.88
CA GLU A 235 -8.18 -7.35 -33.10
C GLU A 235 -7.00 -6.52 -33.62
N LYS A 236 -7.12 -5.18 -33.53
CA LYS A 236 -6.06 -4.26 -33.93
C LYS A 236 -4.84 -4.40 -33.05
N LEU A 237 -5.04 -4.48 -31.73
CA LEU A 237 -3.95 -4.66 -30.78
C LEU A 237 -3.29 -6.01 -30.96
N ALA A 238 -4.06 -7.09 -31.17
CA ALA A 238 -3.52 -8.41 -31.43
C ALA A 238 -2.63 -8.41 -32.69
N ALA A 239 -3.10 -7.82 -33.80
CA ALA A 239 -2.31 -7.72 -35.03
C ALA A 239 -1.03 -6.86 -34.85
N PHE A 240 -1.13 -5.78 -34.05
CA PHE A 240 -0.01 -4.93 -33.71
C PHE A 240 1.05 -5.67 -32.88
N LEU A 241 0.64 -6.37 -31.83
CA LEU A 241 1.53 -7.19 -30.98
C LEU A 241 2.15 -8.32 -31.79
N GLU A 242 1.39 -8.99 -32.65
CA GLU A 242 1.91 -10.05 -33.51
C GLU A 242 3.04 -9.54 -34.41
N SER A 243 2.85 -8.35 -34.99
CA SER A 243 3.86 -7.70 -35.82
C SER A 243 5.11 -7.34 -35.02
N ALA A 244 4.94 -6.86 -33.79
CA ALA A 244 6.05 -6.55 -32.88
C ALA A 244 6.83 -7.82 -32.49
N PHE A 245 6.12 -8.90 -32.12
CA PHE A 245 6.72 -10.17 -31.74
C PHE A 245 7.55 -10.75 -32.88
N HIS A 246 7.04 -10.72 -34.11
CA HIS A 246 7.79 -11.16 -35.30
C HIS A 246 9.04 -10.31 -35.54
N LYS A 247 8.91 -8.99 -35.49
CA LYS A 247 10.03 -8.07 -35.71
C LYS A 247 11.16 -8.33 -34.72
N HIS A 248 10.86 -8.42 -33.43
CA HIS A 248 11.88 -8.59 -32.39
C HIS A 248 12.44 -10.02 -32.31
N ARG A 249 11.62 -11.06 -32.55
CA ARG A 249 12.11 -12.44 -32.65
C ARG A 249 12.98 -12.65 -33.87
N SER A 250 12.73 -11.96 -34.98
CA SER A 250 13.57 -12.02 -36.19
C SER A 250 14.93 -11.30 -36.04
N GLN A 251 15.03 -10.35 -35.10
CA GLN A 251 16.26 -9.59 -34.84
C GLN A 251 17.17 -10.27 -33.79
N ALA A 252 16.66 -11.28 -33.08
CA ALA A 252 17.41 -12.04 -32.07
C ALA A 252 17.99 -13.36 -32.61
N LEU A 253 17.74 -13.69 -33.87
CA LEU A 253 18.41 -14.75 -34.66
C LEU A 253 19.53 -14.14 -35.50
#